data_AF-A0A972LZM5-F1
#
_entry.id   AF-A0A972LZM5-F1
#
_cell.length_a   1.000
_cell.length_b   1.000
_cell.length_c   1.000
_cell.angle_alpha   90.00
_cell.angle_beta   90.00
_cell.angle_gamma   90.00
#
_symmetry.space_group_name_H-M   'P 1'
#
loop_
_entity.id
_entity.type
_entity.pdbx_description
1 polymer ?
#
loop_
_entity_poly.entity_id
_entity_poly.type
_entity_poly.pdbx_seq_one_letter_code
_entity_poly.pdbx_strand_id
1 'polypeptide(L)' 'LQVFITGLLGAYALGLAAEGYESDYLKWWERTLFVIAAFLMIDPTFITDIIGITLLAVTLFIHKARVKRLKAA' A
#
# COMPACT_ATOMS: atom_id res chain seq x y z
N LEU A 1 16.39 -11.74 -5.74
CA LEU A 1 14.92 -11.90 -5.86
C LEU A 1 14.16 -11.06 -4.85
N GLN A 2 14.52 -11.09 -3.56
CA GLN A 2 13.91 -10.28 -2.50
C GLN A 2 13.80 -8.77 -2.84
N VAL A 3 14.93 -8.10 -3.09
CA VAL A 3 15.00 -6.67 -3.45
C VAL A 3 14.12 -6.31 -4.65
N PHE A 4 14.01 -7.22 -5.62
CA PHE A 4 13.18 -7.01 -6.81
C PHE A 4 11.69 -7.04 -6.44
N ILE A 5 11.27 -8.01 -5.62
CA ILE A 5 9.88 -8.12 -5.17
C ILE A 5 9.50 -6.93 -4.28
N THR A 6 10.35 -6.56 -3.34
CA THR A 6 10.07 -5.47 -2.39
C THR A 6 10.09 -4.11 -3.08
N GLY A 7 11.01 -3.90 -4.01
CA GLY A 7 11.03 -2.73 -4.88
C GLY A 7 9.79 -2.61 -5.78
N LEU A 8 9.30 -3.72 -6.36
CA LEU A 8 8.06 -3.72 -7.14
C LEU A 8 6.83 -3.38 -6.29
N LEU A 9 6.73 -3.95 -5.09
CA LEU A 9 5.64 -3.65 -4.16
C LEU A 9 5.69 -2.19 -3.68
N GLY A 10 6.88 -1.66 -3.40
CA GLY A 10 7.08 -0.27 -3.05
C GLY A 10 6.68 0.68 -4.18
N ALA A 11 7.10 0.39 -5.41
CA ALA A 11 6.71 1.17 -6.59
C ALA A 11 5.19 1.13 -6.84
N TYR A 12 4.57 -0.04 -6.68
CA TYR A 12 3.11 -0.19 -6.77
C TYR A 12 2.38 0.64 -5.72
N ALA A 13 2.81 0.57 -4.47
CA ALA A 13 2.22 1.35 -3.36
C ALA A 13 2.36 2.87 -3.60
N LEU A 14 3.50 3.33 -4.12
CA LEU A 14 3.73 4.71 -4.53
C LEU A 14 2.81 5.13 -5.69
N GLY A 15 2.61 4.26 -6.68
CA GLY A 15 1.70 4.50 -7.79
C GLY A 15 0.26 4.70 -7.33
N LEU A 16 -0.25 3.80 -6.48
CA LEU A 16 -1.59 3.93 -5.89
C LEU A 16 -1.74 5.21 -5.07
N ALA A 17 -0.72 5.57 -4.30
CA ALA A 17 -0.71 6.82 -3.54
C ALA A 17 -0.66 8.06 -4.45
N ALA A 18 0.07 8.00 -5.57
CA ALA A 18 0.18 9.10 -6.52
C ALA A 18 -1.15 9.32 -7.25
N GLU A 19 -1.73 8.25 -7.81
CA GLU A 19 -3.03 8.28 -8.50
C GLU A 19 -4.17 8.63 -7.52
N GLY A 20 -4.08 8.17 -6.27
CA GLY A 20 -5.13 8.37 -5.27
C GLY A 20 -6.37 7.52 -5.54
N TYR A 21 -6.23 6.43 -6.30
CA TYR A 21 -7.31 5.55 -6.73
C TYR A 21 -6.82 4.10 -6.87
N GLU A 22 -7.59 3.11 -6.40
CA GLU A 22 -7.31 1.67 -6.62
C GLU A 22 -8.56 0.93 -7.12
N SER A 23 -9.62 0.93 -6.31
CA SER A 23 -10.96 0.42 -6.69
C SER A 23 -12.08 1.43 -6.42
N ASP A 24 -11.70 2.53 -5.77
CA ASP A 24 -12.47 3.70 -5.36
C ASP A 24 -11.45 4.79 -4.98
N TYR A 25 -11.91 6.02 -4.77
CA TYR A 25 -11.06 7.10 -4.32
C TYR A 25 -10.38 6.78 -2.98
N LEU A 26 -9.05 6.89 -2.91
CA LEU A 26 -8.33 6.75 -1.65
C LEU A 26 -8.64 7.95 -0.75
N LYS A 27 -8.96 7.66 0.50
CA LYS A 27 -9.05 8.73 1.51
C LYS A 27 -7.66 9.28 1.75
N TRP A 28 -7.58 10.56 2.11
CA TRP A 28 -6.31 11.23 2.39
C TRP A 28 -5.42 10.47 3.40
N TRP A 29 -6.02 9.84 4.41
CA TRP A 29 -5.31 9.04 5.40
C TRP A 29 -4.80 7.69 4.85
N GLU A 30 -5.56 7.02 3.98
CA GLU A 30 -5.12 5.77 3.30
C GLU A 30 -3.93 6.08 2.39
N ARG A 31 -4.02 7.22 1.70
CA ARG A 31 -2.99 7.71 0.79
C ARG A 31 -1.65 7.89 1.51
N THR A 32 -1.64 8.51 2.70
CA THR A 32 -0.42 8.62 3.52
C THR A 32 0.13 7.26 3.97
N LEU A 33 -0.73 6.28 4.30
CA LEU A 33 -0.27 4.94 4.67
C LEU A 33 0.41 4.21 3.51
N PHE A 34 -0.12 4.34 2.29
CA PHE A 34 0.52 3.79 1.09
C PHE A 34 1.87 4.44 0.80
N VAL A 35 1.99 5.76 0.99
CA VAL A 35 3.29 6.45 0.86
C VAL A 35 4.30 5.93 1.87
N ILE A 36 3.91 5.81 3.15
CA ILE A 36 4.79 5.29 4.20
C ILE A 36 5.22 3.85 3.90
N ALA A 37 4.28 2.99 3.48
CA ALA A 37 4.57 1.62 3.09
C ALA A 37 5.56 1.56 1.92
N ALA A 38 5.37 2.42 0.91
CA ALA A 38 6.26 2.49 -0.24
C ALA A 38 7.69 2.90 0.14
N PHE A 39 7.85 3.94 0.97
CA PHE A 39 9.17 4.37 1.44
C PHE A 39 9.88 3.29 2.28
N LEU A 40 9.14 2.57 3.13
CA LEU A 40 9.67 1.45 3.90
C LEU A 40 10.19 0.31 3.01
N MET A 41 9.60 0.11 1.83
CA MET A 41 9.98 -0.97 0.90
C MET A 41 11.04 -0.57 -0.13
N ILE A 42 11.35 0.72 -0.27
CA ILE A 42 12.37 1.23 -1.20
C ILE A 42 13.79 0.89 -0.70
N ASP A 43 14.02 0.89 0.61
CA ASP A 43 15.28 0.44 1.21
C ASP A 43 15.12 -0.98 1.77
N PRO A 44 15.57 -2.01 1.03
CA PRO A 44 15.31 -3.39 1.36
C PRO A 44 16.24 -3.86 2.48
N THR A 45 15.74 -3.80 3.71
CA THR A 45 16.31 -4.52 4.86
C THR A 45 15.30 -5.55 5.33
N PHE A 46 15.76 -6.65 5.93
CA PHE A 46 14.87 -7.74 6.33
C PHE A 46 13.73 -7.29 7.26
N ILE A 47 14.01 -6.31 8.12
CA ILE A 47 13.02 -5.73 9.05
C ILE A 47 12.07 -4.76 8.32
N THR A 48 12.61 -3.87 7.47
CA THR A 48 11.78 -2.90 6.74
C THR A 48 10.88 -3.59 5.71
N ASP A 49 11.33 -4.69 5.10
CA ASP A 49 10.53 -5.51 4.19
C ASP A 49 9.31 -6.10 4.91
N ILE A 50 9.48 -6.70 6.09
CA ILE A 50 8.36 -7.27 6.86
C ILE A 50 7.36 -6.19 7.25
N ILE A 51 7.85 -5.05 7.74
CA ILE A 51 7.00 -3.93 8.16
C ILE A 51 6.27 -3.34 6.95
N GLY A 52 6.98 -3.11 5.84
CA GLY A 52 6.43 -2.55 4.61
C GLY A 52 5.36 -3.45 4.00
N ILE A 53 5.63 -4.76 3.87
CA ILE A 53 4.66 -5.74 3.37
C ILE A 53 3.43 -5.79 4.27
N THR A 54 3.62 -5.81 5.59
CA THR A 54 2.50 -5.87 6.56
C THR A 54 1.66 -4.60 6.47
N LEU A 55 2.28 -3.42 6.42
CA LEU A 55 1.59 -2.15 6.32
C LEU A 55 0.82 -2.03 5.01
N LEU A 56 1.42 -2.45 3.89
CA LEU A 56 0.78 -2.48 2.58
C LEU A 56 -0.45 -3.40 2.59
N ALA A 57 -0.30 -4.63 3.11
CA ALA A 57 -1.38 -5.61 3.17
C ALA A 57 -2.56 -5.13 4.04
N VAL A 58 -2.27 -4.54 5.22
CA VAL A 58 -3.29 -3.98 6.11
C VAL A 58 -4.00 -2.81 5.43
N THR A 59 -3.27 -1.90 4.80
CA THR A 59 -3.86 -0.73 4.14
C THR A 59 -4.75 -1.14 2.97
N LEU A 60 -4.31 -2.10 2.14
CA LEU A 60 -5.12 -2.68 1.05
C LEU A 60 -6.36 -3.39 1.59
N PHE A 61 -6.23 -4.16 2.68
CA PHE A 61 -7.36 -4.87 3.27
C PHE A 61 -8.41 -3.90 3.80
N ILE A 62 -8.00 -2.84 4.52
CA ILE A 62 -8.93 -1.82 5.02
C ILE A 62 -9.60 -1.09 3.86
N HIS A 63 -8.85 -0.71 2.82
CA HIS A 63 -9.41 -0.05 1.64
C HIS A 63 -10.44 -0.96 0.95
N LYS A 64 -10.09 -2.21 0.64
CA LYS A 64 -11.01 -3.16 -0.01
C LYS A 64 -12.24 -3.47 0.83
N ALA A 65 -12.09 -3.63 2.15
CA ALA A 65 -13.22 -3.83 3.06
C ALA A 65 -14.17 -2.62 3.06
N ARG A 66 -13.64 -1.40 3.02
CA ARG A 66 -14.42 -0.17 2.92
C ARG A 66 -15.15 -0.09 1.57
N VAL A 67 -14.45 -0.30 0.46
CA VAL A 67 -15.05 -0.25 -0.89
C VAL A 67 -16.14 -1.30 -1.04
N LYS A 68 -15.93 -2.51 -0.51
CA LYS A 68 -16.96 -3.56 -0.53
C LYS A 68 -18.21 -3.15 0.25
N ARG A 69 -18.05 -2.49 1.39
CA ARG A 69 -19.19 -1.94 2.17
C ARG A 69 -19.92 -0.83 1.43
N LEU A 70 -19.19 0.07 0.75
CA LEU A 70 -19.78 1.15 -0.04
C LEU A 70 -20.57 0.62 -1.25
N LYS A 71 -20.11 -0.45 -1.90
CA LYS A 71 -20.82 -1.08 -3.03
C LYS A 71 -22.02 -1.92 -2.60
N ALA A 72 -22.10 -2.32 -1.34
CA ALA A 72 -23.17 -3.16 -0.80
C ALA A 72 -24.31 -2.35 -0.14
N ALA A 73 -24.13 -1.02 -0.02
CA ALA A 73 -25.13 -0.07 0.49
C ALA A 73 -25.77 0.68 -0.69
#